data_AF-A0A3L6LWG1-F1
#
_entry.id   AF-A0A3L6LWG1-F1
#
_cell.length_a   1.000
_cell.length_b   1.000
_cell.length_c   1.000
_cell.angle_alpha   90.00
_cell.angle_beta   90.00
_cell.angle_gamma   90.00
#
_symmetry.space_group_name_H-M   'P 1'
#
loop_
_entity.id
_entity.type
_entity.pdbx_description
1 polymer ?
#
loop_
_entity_poly.entity_id
_entity_poly.type
_entity_poly.pdbx_seq_one_letter_code
_entity_poly.pdbx_strand_id
1 'polypeptide(L)'
;MKRHPALQQLSREHHTALKLCRQARLAIAQATQNEIAACAETICRLFPHELNPHFLAEEGDLLPALSAAGESRLVNRTLAEHVELRRLVKLLGQTADRPTLQAFATLLEEHVRFEERILFEMAQQRLFDEK
;
A
#
# COMPACT_ATOMS: atom_id res chain seq x y z
N MET A 1 -22.06 -8.62 5.62
CA MET A 1 -21.44 -9.77 4.94
C MET A 1 -19.97 -9.82 5.34
N LYS A 2 -19.40 -10.99 5.64
CA LYS A 2 -17.95 -11.09 5.87
C LYS A 2 -17.28 -11.23 4.51
N ARG A 3 -16.18 -10.50 4.26
CA ARG A 3 -15.43 -10.60 3.00
C ARG A 3 -14.92 -12.01 2.76
N HIS A 4 -14.67 -12.36 1.50
CA HIS A 4 -14.02 -13.60 1.13
C HIS A 4 -12.67 -13.77 1.85
N PRO A 5 -12.27 -14.98 2.28
CA PRO A 5 -11.03 -15.20 3.05
C PRO A 5 -9.77 -14.62 2.39
N ALA A 6 -9.68 -14.65 1.05
CA ALA A 6 -8.55 -14.06 0.32
C ALA A 6 -8.43 -12.54 0.58
N LEU A 7 -9.55 -11.81 0.52
CA LEU A 7 -9.58 -10.37 0.80
C LEU A 7 -9.33 -10.06 2.29
N GLN A 8 -9.75 -10.94 3.19
CA GLN A 8 -9.43 -10.80 4.61
C GLN A 8 -7.93 -10.94 4.87
N GLN A 9 -7.24 -11.83 4.16
CA GLN A 9 -5.80 -12.01 4.32
C GLN A 9 -5.04 -10.77 3.88
N LEU A 10 -5.33 -10.25 2.68
CA LEU A 10 -4.74 -8.99 2.18
C LEU A 10 -5.02 -7.82 3.12
N SER A 11 -6.26 -7.71 3.62
CA SER A 11 -6.64 -6.67 4.58
C SER A 11 -5.87 -6.71 5.91
N ARG A 12 -5.44 -7.90 6.37
CA ARG A 12 -4.62 -7.99 7.59
C ARG A 12 -3.23 -7.42 7.38
N GLU A 13 -2.66 -7.58 6.19
CA GLU A 13 -1.32 -7.11 5.84
C GLU A 13 -1.25 -5.57 5.79
N HIS A 14 -2.37 -4.88 5.55
CA HIS A 14 -2.48 -3.43 5.67
C HIS A 14 -2.15 -2.89 7.07
N HIS A 15 -2.20 -3.72 8.12
CA HIS A 15 -1.79 -3.29 9.46
C HIS A 15 -0.34 -2.80 9.48
N THR A 16 0.56 -3.52 8.79
CA THR A 16 1.98 -3.13 8.70
C THR A 16 2.14 -1.82 7.93
N ALA A 17 1.41 -1.65 6.82
CA ALA A 17 1.41 -0.41 6.04
C ALA A 17 0.96 0.80 6.88
N LEU A 18 -0.18 0.70 7.57
CA LEU A 18 -0.70 1.78 8.42
C LEU A 18 0.22 2.11 9.60
N LYS A 19 0.90 1.11 10.17
CA LYS A 19 1.91 1.31 11.21
C LYS A 19 3.09 2.13 10.68
N LEU A 20 3.59 1.83 9.49
CA LEU A 20 4.65 2.61 8.83
C LEU A 20 4.21 4.05 8.56
N CYS A 21 2.99 4.26 8.05
CA CYS A 21 2.44 5.61 7.84
C CYS A 21 2.44 6.42 9.14
N ARG A 22 1.99 5.80 10.25
CA ARG A 22 1.99 6.45 11.56
C ARG A 22 3.40 6.80 12.02
N GLN A 23 4.37 5.90 11.87
CA GLN A 23 5.76 6.16 12.23
C GLN A 23 6.36 7.30 11.39
N ALA A 24 6.11 7.31 10.08
CA ALA A 24 6.54 8.39 9.20
C ALA A 24 5.95 9.74 9.61
N ARG A 25 4.65 9.82 9.91
CA ARG A 25 4.00 11.05 10.39
C ARG A 25 4.62 11.55 11.69
N LEU A 26 4.98 10.66 12.63
CA LEU A 26 5.66 11.03 13.87
C LEU A 26 7.08 11.56 13.62
N ALA A 27 7.86 10.91 12.76
CA ALA A 27 9.19 11.38 12.38
C ALA A 27 9.13 12.78 11.73
N ILE A 28 8.16 13.00 10.83
CA ILE A 28 7.92 14.29 10.17
C ILE A 28 7.53 15.37 11.19
N ALA A 29 6.70 15.04 12.18
CA ALA A 29 6.24 15.98 13.21
C ALA A 29 7.37 16.39 14.16
N GLN A 30 8.28 15.48 14.49
CA GLN A 30 9.48 15.78 15.28
C GLN A 30 10.47 16.68 14.52
N ALA A 31 10.42 16.67 13.18
CA ALA A 31 11.17 17.57 12.29
C ALA A 31 12.70 17.55 12.48
N THR A 32 13.25 16.44 12.98
CA THR A 32 14.71 16.23 13.05
C THR A 32 15.18 15.31 11.93
N GLN A 33 16.39 15.54 11.44
CA GLN A 33 16.98 14.72 10.39
C GLN A 33 17.22 13.27 10.84
N ASN A 34 17.53 13.06 12.12
CA ASN A 34 17.77 11.73 12.69
C ASN A 34 16.50 10.87 12.68
N GLU A 35 15.36 11.44 13.05
CA GLU A 35 14.07 10.73 13.04
C GLU A 35 13.62 10.39 11.62
N ILE A 36 13.83 11.30 10.66
CA ILE A 36 13.57 11.05 9.24
C ILE A 36 14.44 9.90 8.73
N ALA A 37 15.75 9.92 9.03
CA ALA A 37 16.69 8.88 8.62
C ALA A 37 16.35 7.51 9.22
N ALA A 38 16.08 7.44 10.53
CA ALA A 38 15.70 6.19 11.20
C ALA A 38 14.38 5.61 10.66
N CYS A 39 13.40 6.48 10.33
CA CYS A 39 12.15 6.06 9.72
C CYS A 39 12.36 5.54 8.29
N ALA A 40 13.15 6.27 7.47
CA ALA A 40 13.49 5.85 6.12
C ALA A 40 14.19 4.49 6.09
N GLU A 41 15.16 4.26 7.00
CA GLU A 41 15.83 2.96 7.16
C GLU A 41 14.84 1.85 7.50
N THR A 42 13.92 2.11 8.44
CA THR A 42 12.87 1.15 8.81
C THR A 42 11.97 0.81 7.63
N ILE A 43 11.56 1.80 6.84
CA ILE A 43 10.76 1.60 5.63
C ILE A 43 11.54 0.75 4.61
N CYS A 44 12.80 1.12 4.31
CA CYS A 44 13.63 0.39 3.34
C CYS A 44 13.87 -1.06 3.75
N ARG A 45 13.98 -1.32 5.07
CA ARG A 45 14.14 -2.67 5.61
C ARG A 45 12.86 -3.51 5.53
N LEU A 46 11.70 -2.92 5.84
CA LEU A 46 10.43 -3.66 5.90
C LEU A 46 9.73 -3.79 4.54
N PHE A 47 9.90 -2.81 3.66
CA PHE A 47 9.25 -2.78 2.35
C PHE A 47 9.41 -4.07 1.53
N PRO A 48 10.63 -4.62 1.31
CA PRO A 48 10.79 -5.82 0.48
C PRO A 48 10.20 -7.09 1.10
N HIS A 49 9.95 -7.11 2.41
CA HIS A 49 9.48 -8.30 3.14
C HIS A 49 8.00 -8.25 3.51
N GLU A 50 7.41 -7.06 3.59
CA GLU A 50 6.03 -6.86 4.06
C GLU A 50 5.15 -6.26 2.96
N LEU A 51 5.54 -5.09 2.42
CA LEU A 51 4.69 -4.36 1.46
C LEU A 51 4.81 -4.87 0.04
N ASN A 52 6.03 -5.13 -0.43
CA ASN A 52 6.20 -5.59 -1.81
C ASN A 52 5.61 -6.98 -2.05
N PRO A 53 5.71 -7.97 -1.14
CA PRO A 53 5.01 -9.25 -1.28
C PRO A 53 3.49 -9.09 -1.34
N HIS A 54 2.93 -8.19 -0.53
CA HIS A 54 1.51 -7.83 -0.57
C HIS A 54 1.11 -7.28 -1.95
N PHE A 55 1.84 -6.29 -2.47
CA PHE A 55 1.60 -5.76 -3.82
C PHE A 55 1.71 -6.84 -4.90
N LEU A 56 2.67 -7.76 -4.79
CA LEU A 56 2.84 -8.84 -5.74
C LEU A 56 1.67 -9.84 -5.71
N ALA A 57 1.10 -10.11 -4.53
CA ALA A 57 -0.10 -10.95 -4.43
C ALA A 57 -1.30 -10.29 -5.11
N GLU A 58 -1.48 -8.99 -4.93
CA GLU A 58 -2.54 -8.26 -5.61
C GLU A 58 -2.32 -8.19 -7.12
N GLU A 59 -1.10 -7.85 -7.55
CA GLU A 59 -0.70 -7.77 -8.96
C GLU A 59 -0.79 -9.13 -9.69
N GLY A 60 -0.51 -10.23 -8.99
CA GLY A 60 -0.51 -11.58 -9.54
C GLY A 60 -1.87 -12.24 -9.58
N ASP A 61 -2.74 -11.97 -8.59
CA ASP A 61 -3.99 -12.72 -8.41
C ASP A 61 -5.22 -11.82 -8.48
N LEU A 62 -5.31 -10.80 -7.61
CA LEU A 62 -6.52 -9.99 -7.44
C LEU A 62 -6.79 -9.07 -8.64
N LEU A 63 -5.78 -8.31 -9.06
CA LEU A 63 -5.91 -7.30 -10.10
C LEU A 63 -6.19 -7.90 -11.48
N PRO A 64 -5.57 -9.03 -11.90
CA PRO A 64 -5.94 -9.71 -13.13
C PRO A 64 -7.41 -10.17 -13.14
N ALA A 65 -7.91 -10.71 -12.03
CA ALA A 65 -9.31 -11.14 -11.91
C ALA A 65 -10.28 -9.95 -12.02
N LEU A 66 -9.96 -8.83 -11.35
CA LEU A 66 -10.75 -7.59 -11.46
C LEU A 66 -10.71 -7.01 -12.88
N SER A 67 -9.56 -7.07 -13.56
CA SER A 67 -9.43 -6.63 -14.95
C SER A 67 -10.33 -7.44 -15.87
N ALA A 68 -10.33 -8.77 -15.71
CA ALA A 68 -11.21 -9.68 -16.47
C ALA A 68 -12.70 -9.43 -16.18
N ALA A 69 -13.04 -8.97 -14.97
CA ALA A 69 -14.39 -8.55 -14.60
C ALA A 69 -14.78 -7.13 -15.10
N GLY A 70 -13.89 -6.44 -15.85
CA GLY A 70 -14.14 -5.14 -16.44
C GLY A 70 -13.73 -3.94 -15.58
N GLU A 71 -13.12 -4.15 -14.41
CA GLU A 71 -12.78 -3.10 -13.43
C GLU A 71 -11.40 -2.46 -13.72
N SER A 72 -11.09 -2.22 -15.00
CA SER A 72 -9.77 -1.75 -15.46
C SER A 72 -9.34 -0.41 -14.86
N ARG A 73 -10.29 0.48 -14.53
CA ARG A 73 -9.97 1.77 -13.91
C ARG A 73 -9.41 1.60 -12.49
N LEU A 74 -9.95 0.67 -11.72
CA LEU A 74 -9.48 0.39 -10.36
C LEU A 74 -8.10 -0.26 -10.43
N VAL A 75 -7.93 -1.25 -11.32
CA VAL A 75 -6.66 -1.93 -11.56
C VAL A 75 -5.55 -0.96 -11.95
N ASN A 76 -5.78 -0.10 -12.93
CA ASN A 76 -4.78 0.86 -13.39
C ASN A 76 -4.37 1.85 -12.30
N ARG A 77 -5.30 2.24 -11.44
CA ARG A 77 -4.99 3.09 -10.28
C ARG A 77 -4.08 2.34 -9.30
N THR A 78 -4.45 1.14 -8.88
CA THR A 78 -3.66 0.33 -7.92
C THR A 78 -2.24 0.12 -8.44
N LEU A 79 -2.08 -0.29 -9.70
CA LEU A 79 -0.77 -0.48 -10.33
C LEU A 79 0.08 0.80 -10.36
N ALA A 80 -0.53 1.94 -10.69
CA ALA A 80 0.17 3.21 -10.70
C ALA A 80 0.64 3.63 -9.29
N GLU A 81 -0.20 3.43 -8.28
CA GLU A 81 0.14 3.69 -6.88
C GLU A 81 1.27 2.76 -6.39
N HIS A 82 1.25 1.46 -6.75
CA HIS A 82 2.35 0.52 -6.43
C HIS A 82 3.69 0.95 -7.04
N VAL A 83 3.69 1.33 -8.31
CA VAL A 83 4.90 1.82 -9.00
C VAL A 83 5.46 3.06 -8.29
N GLU A 84 4.59 4.00 -7.92
CA GLU A 84 5.01 5.22 -7.23
C GLU A 84 5.52 4.94 -5.81
N LEU A 85 4.86 4.05 -5.06
CA LEU A 85 5.33 3.62 -3.73
C LEU A 85 6.71 2.96 -3.81
N ARG A 86 6.92 2.05 -4.77
CA ARG A 86 8.24 1.44 -5.03
C ARG A 86 9.30 2.52 -5.36
N ARG A 87 8.94 3.52 -6.17
CA ARG A 87 9.83 4.63 -6.52
C ARG A 87 10.21 5.47 -5.30
N LEU A 88 9.24 5.81 -4.44
CA LEU A 88 9.46 6.60 -3.22
C LEU A 88 10.34 5.85 -2.22
N VAL A 89 10.16 4.55 -2.03
CA VAL A 89 11.05 3.74 -1.18
C VAL A 89 12.48 3.74 -1.72
N LYS A 90 12.66 3.59 -3.04
CA LYS A 90 13.99 3.67 -3.66
C LYS A 90 14.65 5.02 -3.40
N LEU A 91 13.90 6.12 -3.49
CA LEU A 91 14.41 7.46 -3.18
C LEU A 91 14.80 7.60 -1.71
N LEU A 92 13.97 7.11 -0.77
CA LEU A 92 14.28 7.13 0.65
C LEU A 92 15.57 6.39 0.98
N GLY A 93 15.87 5.29 0.27
CA GLY A 93 17.12 4.55 0.41
C GLY A 93 18.36 5.29 -0.14
N GLN A 94 18.17 6.28 -1.01
CA GLN A 94 19.25 7.11 -1.56
C GLN A 94 19.45 8.39 -0.73
N THR A 95 18.36 9.02 -0.32
CA THR A 95 18.37 10.25 0.47
C THR A 95 17.14 10.26 1.36
N ALA A 96 17.36 10.16 2.67
CA ALA A 96 16.30 10.25 3.65
C ALA A 96 15.91 11.73 3.85
N ASP A 97 14.95 12.21 3.07
CA ASP A 97 14.42 13.57 3.17
C ASP A 97 12.95 13.62 3.60
N ARG A 98 12.58 14.75 4.20
CA ARG A 98 11.22 14.99 4.69
C ARG A 98 10.17 14.96 3.57
N PRO A 99 10.37 15.60 2.41
CA PRO A 99 9.37 15.60 1.34
C PRO A 99 9.03 14.20 0.81
N THR A 100 10.05 13.36 0.58
CA THR A 100 9.87 11.99 0.09
C THR A 100 9.18 11.13 1.15
N LEU A 101 9.57 11.26 2.42
CA LEU A 101 8.92 10.54 3.52
C LEU A 101 7.44 10.94 3.67
N GLN A 102 7.14 12.23 3.51
CA GLN A 102 5.77 12.74 3.53
C GLN A 102 4.94 12.21 2.34
N ALA A 103 5.52 12.21 1.14
CA ALA A 103 4.87 11.68 -0.05
C ALA A 103 4.55 10.18 0.12
N PHE A 104 5.51 9.39 0.61
CA PHE A 104 5.31 7.97 0.89
C PHE A 104 4.19 7.73 1.90
N ALA A 105 4.23 8.43 3.04
CA ALA A 105 3.23 8.24 4.10
C ALA A 105 1.82 8.63 3.68
N THR A 106 1.68 9.72 2.90
CA THR A 106 0.40 10.15 2.37
C THR A 106 -0.14 9.14 1.36
N LEU A 107 0.68 8.78 0.37
CA LEU A 107 0.26 7.88 -0.70
C LEU A 107 -0.13 6.50 -0.15
N LEU A 108 0.69 5.93 0.74
CA LEU A 108 0.42 4.61 1.30
C LEU A 108 -0.87 4.58 2.15
N GLU A 109 -1.15 5.65 2.90
CA GLU A 109 -2.40 5.74 3.67
C GLU A 109 -3.63 5.90 2.76
N GLU A 110 -3.54 6.71 1.72
CA GLU A 110 -4.62 6.91 0.74
C GLU A 110 -4.90 5.64 -0.06
N HIS A 111 -3.83 4.95 -0.45
CA HIS A 111 -3.86 3.67 -1.15
C HIS A 111 -4.58 2.60 -0.31
N VAL A 112 -4.13 2.34 0.92
CA VAL A 112 -4.79 1.35 1.82
C VAL A 112 -6.27 1.70 2.04
N ARG A 113 -6.61 2.97 2.23
CA ARG A 113 -8.01 3.39 2.40
C ARG A 113 -8.83 3.16 1.14
N PHE A 114 -8.27 3.38 -0.04
CA PHE A 114 -8.91 3.12 -1.31
C PHE A 114 -9.16 1.62 -1.49
N GLU A 115 -8.17 0.79 -1.19
CA GLU A 115 -8.28 -0.66 -1.35
C GLU A 115 -9.35 -1.23 -0.43
N GLU A 116 -9.28 -0.87 0.84
CA GLU A 116 -10.24 -1.31 1.85
C GLU A 116 -11.66 -0.89 1.54
N ARG A 117 -11.89 0.31 1.00
CA ARG A 117 -13.25 0.85 0.85
C ARG A 117 -13.86 0.66 -0.52
N ILE A 118 -13.02 0.51 -1.55
CA ILE A 118 -13.45 0.55 -2.94
C ILE A 118 -12.97 -0.70 -3.66
N LEU A 119 -11.67 -0.99 -3.69
CA LEU A 119 -11.13 -2.11 -4.46
C LEU A 119 -11.65 -3.46 -3.94
N PHE A 120 -11.55 -3.70 -2.63
CA PHE A 120 -11.94 -4.97 -2.02
C PHE A 120 -13.46 -5.15 -1.96
N GLU A 121 -14.23 -4.06 -1.80
CA GLU A 121 -15.69 -4.12 -1.92
C GLU A 121 -16.11 -4.48 -3.36
N MET A 122 -15.44 -3.91 -4.36
CA MET A 122 -15.70 -4.26 -5.76
C MET A 122 -15.29 -5.70 -6.06
N ALA A 123 -14.12 -6.14 -5.56
CA ALA A 123 -13.68 -7.52 -5.69
C ALA A 123 -14.66 -8.51 -5.07
N GLN A 124 -15.19 -8.19 -3.88
CA GLN A 124 -16.24 -8.99 -3.25
C GLN A 124 -17.44 -9.15 -4.17
N GLN A 125 -17.97 -8.04 -4.69
CA GLN A 125 -19.17 -8.04 -5.54
C GLN A 125 -18.97 -8.71 -6.90
N ARG A 126 -17.77 -8.58 -7.49
CA ARG A 126 -17.50 -9.05 -8.86
C ARG A 126 -17.00 -10.48 -8.93
N LEU A 127 -16.28 -10.93 -7.91
CA LEU A 127 -15.53 -12.19 -7.95
C LEU A 127 -16.08 -13.26 -7.00
N PHE A 128 -16.76 -12.85 -5.92
CA PHE A 128 -17.11 -13.77 -4.82
C PHE A 128 -18.58 -13.76 -4.44
N ASP A 129 -19.33 -12.73 -4.82
CA ASP A 129 -20.78 -12.72 -4.65
C ASP A 129 -21.41 -13.48 -5.81
N GLU A 130 -21.85 -14.72 -5.55
CA GLU A 130 -22.74 -15.45 -6.43
C GLU A 130 -24.08 -14.71 -6.51
N LYS A 131 -24.55 -14.45 -7.74
CA LYS A 131 -25.97 -14.16 -7.98
C LYS A 131 -26.79 -15.43 -7.85
#